data_AF-A0A2V6FR24-F1
#
_entry.id   AF-A0A2V6FR24-F1
#
_cell.length_a   1.000
_cell.length_b   1.000
_cell.length_c   1.000
_cell.angle_alpha   90.00
_cell.angle_beta   90.00
_cell.angle_gamma   90.00
#
_symmetry.space_group_name_H-M   'P 1'
#
loop_
_entity.id
_entity.type
_entity.pdbx_description
1 polymer ?
#
loop_
_entity_poly.entity_id
_entity_poly.type
_entity_poly.pdbx_seq_one_letter_code
_entity_poly.pdbx_strand_id
1 'polypeptide(L)'
;MIYGIRESARTNNVIVITKVSVVVFVIAFGAFLIHPTNWHPFVPTGIGGVMSGAAIVFFAFIGFDAVSTTAEETRNPQRDMPIGIIASLIICTLLYVLMAAVITGMRKYTTYFGDPAAVATAFAGRAWAQALISAGALAGITSVLLVFQLGQPRIFMAMARDGLLPQYFARIHPRFRTPHITTIWTGVFVGGVAAVVDIGSLADLTNIGTLFAFILVCLGVIILRRTDANRPRPFRVPMSPVFPFLGVVFCFVLMLSLPLETWIRFFVWLGIGLLIYFLYGTSHSKLRSGIDTGITEDQPPPLIKT
;
A
#
# COMPACT_ATOMS: atom_id res chain seq x y z
N MET A 1 -10.11 -17.41 3.26
CA MET A 1 -9.89 -16.99 1.85
C MET A 1 -10.55 -17.90 0.80
N ILE A 2 -11.29 -18.96 1.18
CA ILE A 2 -11.90 -19.92 0.23
C ILE A 2 -13.44 -19.82 0.15
N TYR A 3 -14.07 -19.06 1.06
CA TYR A 3 -15.52 -18.88 1.10
C TYR A 3 -15.91 -17.43 0.77
N GLY A 4 -16.66 -17.26 -0.34
CA GLY A 4 -17.62 -16.18 -0.63
C GLY A 4 -17.25 -14.71 -0.34
N ILE A 5 -17.06 -13.91 -1.40
CA ILE A 5 -16.74 -12.46 -1.35
C ILE A 5 -17.93 -11.60 -0.83
N ARG A 6 -19.19 -12.06 -0.94
CA ARG A 6 -20.37 -11.26 -0.56
C ARG A 6 -20.58 -11.13 0.96
N GLU A 7 -20.20 -12.14 1.74
CA GLU A 7 -20.09 -12.08 3.21
C GLU A 7 -18.85 -11.27 3.65
N SER A 8 -17.86 -11.13 2.76
CA SER A 8 -16.58 -10.47 3.04
C SER A 8 -16.71 -8.94 3.16
N ALA A 9 -17.65 -8.29 2.46
CA ALA A 9 -17.80 -6.82 2.54
C ALA A 9 -18.31 -6.35 3.91
N ARG A 10 -19.29 -7.06 4.49
CA ARG A 10 -19.81 -6.76 5.84
C ARG A 10 -18.75 -7.03 6.90
N THR A 11 -18.03 -8.13 6.76
CA THR A 11 -16.91 -8.50 7.63
C THR A 11 -15.79 -7.45 7.55
N ASN A 12 -15.43 -7.00 6.35
CA ASN A 12 -14.42 -5.96 6.15
C ASN A 12 -14.85 -4.64 6.80
N ASN A 13 -16.12 -4.24 6.66
CA ASN A 13 -16.63 -3.03 7.34
C ASN A 13 -16.51 -3.12 8.86
N VAL A 14 -16.84 -4.27 9.47
CA VAL A 14 -16.69 -4.47 10.92
C VAL A 14 -15.23 -4.32 11.34
N ILE A 15 -14.30 -4.90 10.58
CA ILE A 15 -12.87 -4.80 10.84
C ILE A 15 -12.39 -3.34 10.72
N VAL A 16 -12.83 -2.63 9.68
CA VAL A 16 -12.48 -1.22 9.45
C VAL A 16 -13.03 -0.32 10.56
N ILE A 17 -14.29 -0.50 10.97
CA ILE A 17 -14.87 0.23 12.09
C ILE A 17 -14.06 -0.04 13.36
N THR A 18 -13.76 -1.31 13.64
CA THR A 18 -12.98 -1.70 14.83
C THR A 18 -11.61 -1.02 14.87
N LYS A 19 -10.83 -1.07 13.78
CA LYS A 19 -9.50 -0.43 13.76
C LYS A 19 -9.58 1.10 13.87
N VAL A 20 -10.56 1.74 13.21
CA VAL A 20 -10.74 3.20 13.29
C VAL A 20 -11.17 3.60 14.69
N SER A 21 -12.07 2.85 15.33
CA SER A 21 -12.49 3.09 16.71
C SER A 21 -11.32 3.01 17.69
N VAL A 22 -10.39 2.07 17.52
CA VAL A 22 -9.17 1.97 18.35
C VAL A 22 -8.28 3.19 18.16
N VAL A 23 -8.08 3.65 16.92
CA VAL A 23 -7.28 4.86 16.63
C VAL A 23 -7.93 6.11 17.22
N VAL A 24 -9.25 6.28 17.04
CA VAL A 24 -9.99 7.42 17.61
C VAL A 24 -9.97 7.37 19.13
N PHE A 25 -10.07 6.18 19.74
CA PHE A 25 -9.92 6.01 21.18
C PHE A 25 -8.55 6.46 21.66
N VAL A 26 -7.48 6.05 20.98
CA VAL A 26 -6.10 6.48 21.29
C VAL A 26 -5.97 7.99 21.22
N ILE A 27 -6.50 8.63 20.18
CA ILE A 27 -6.43 10.08 20.00
C ILE A 27 -7.22 10.79 21.10
N ALA A 28 -8.48 10.41 21.32
CA ALA A 28 -9.36 11.07 22.29
C ALA A 28 -8.88 10.87 23.73
N PHE A 29 -8.52 9.64 24.11
CA PHE A 29 -8.07 9.32 25.45
C PHE A 29 -6.63 9.80 25.71
N GLY A 30 -5.75 9.65 24.71
CA GLY A 30 -4.37 10.11 24.77
C GLY A 30 -4.27 11.64 24.83
N ALA A 31 -5.22 12.38 24.26
CA ALA A 31 -5.26 13.84 24.34
C ALA A 31 -5.30 14.35 25.80
N PHE A 32 -5.95 13.63 26.71
CA PHE A 32 -5.98 13.98 28.15
C PHE A 32 -4.66 13.69 28.88
N LEU A 33 -3.75 12.95 28.26
CA LEU A 33 -2.45 12.54 28.81
C LEU A 33 -1.28 13.35 28.23
N ILE A 34 -1.57 14.38 27.42
CA ILE A 34 -0.54 15.19 26.78
C ILE A 34 0.13 16.10 27.82
N HIS A 35 1.45 16.05 27.86
CA HIS A 35 2.28 17.03 28.54
C HIS A 35 3.03 17.87 27.48
N PRO A 36 2.67 19.15 27.27
CA PRO A 36 3.26 19.99 26.22
C PRO A 36 4.79 20.12 26.30
N THR A 37 5.37 19.90 27.47
CA THR A 37 6.83 19.86 27.68
C THR A 37 7.52 18.79 26.85
N ASN A 38 6.83 17.70 26.50
CA ASN A 38 7.39 16.61 25.70
C ASN A 38 7.63 16.99 24.24
N TRP A 39 6.98 18.04 23.74
CA TRP A 39 7.21 18.58 22.39
C TRP A 39 8.46 19.46 22.30
N HIS A 40 9.16 19.71 23.41
CA HIS A 40 10.43 20.43 23.40
C HIS A 40 11.62 19.48 23.57
N PRO A 41 12.61 19.48 22.64
CA PRO A 41 12.64 20.19 21.36
C PRO A 41 11.75 19.53 20.28
N PHE A 42 11.08 20.34 19.44
CA PHE A 42 10.12 19.83 18.43
C PHE A 42 10.82 19.17 17.24
N VAL A 43 11.98 19.72 16.84
CA VAL A 43 12.78 19.21 15.72
C VAL A 43 14.22 18.93 16.20
N PRO A 44 14.43 17.89 17.03
CA PRO A 44 15.75 17.60 17.63
C PRO A 44 16.81 17.28 16.57
N THR A 45 16.41 16.67 15.47
CA THR A 45 17.29 16.17 14.39
C THR A 45 17.35 17.11 13.17
N GLY A 46 16.78 18.32 13.29
CA GLY A 46 16.63 19.25 12.17
C GLY A 46 15.75 18.73 11.02
N ILE A 47 15.73 19.47 9.91
CA ILE A 47 14.93 19.16 8.72
C ILE A 47 15.36 17.82 8.09
N GLY A 48 16.64 17.45 8.15
CA GLY A 48 17.13 16.17 7.62
C GLY A 48 16.47 14.96 8.29
N GLY A 49 16.29 15.00 9.61
CA GLY A 49 15.57 13.95 10.33
C GLY A 49 14.06 13.94 10.03
N VAL A 50 13.45 15.11 9.79
CA VAL A 50 12.05 15.19 9.35
C VAL A 50 11.87 14.53 7.98
N MET A 51 12.78 14.78 7.04
CA MET A 51 12.75 14.17 5.69
C MET A 51 12.96 12.66 5.73
N SER A 52 13.92 12.19 6.53
CA SER A 52 14.16 10.75 6.72
C SER A 52 12.96 10.07 7.38
N GLY A 53 12.38 10.70 8.41
CA GLY A 53 11.15 10.25 9.05
C GLY A 53 9.97 10.21 8.08
N ALA A 54 9.81 11.24 7.23
CA ALA A 54 8.77 11.30 6.20
C ALA A 54 8.88 10.14 5.20
N ALA A 55 10.11 9.77 4.80
CA ALA A 55 10.35 8.63 3.92
C ALA A 55 10.01 7.30 4.60
N ILE A 56 10.27 7.14 5.90
CA ILE A 56 9.92 5.93 6.65
C ILE A 56 8.40 5.82 6.86
N VAL A 57 7.75 6.88 7.33
CA VAL A 57 6.29 6.87 7.60
C VAL A 57 5.43 6.83 6.34
N PHE A 58 6.02 7.09 5.15
CA PHE A 58 5.38 6.85 3.87
C PHE A 58 4.80 5.43 3.77
N PHE A 59 5.45 4.45 4.40
CA PHE A 59 4.97 3.07 4.48
C PHE A 59 3.52 2.98 4.99
N ALA A 60 3.15 3.82 5.96
CA ALA A 60 1.80 3.83 6.54
C ALA A 60 0.71 4.32 5.58
N PHE A 61 1.09 5.01 4.50
CA PHE A 61 0.16 5.49 3.47
C PHE A 61 -0.07 4.48 2.35
N ILE A 62 0.71 3.40 2.28
CA ILE A 62 0.57 2.37 1.24
C ILE A 62 -0.73 1.58 1.46
N GLY A 63 -1.48 1.35 0.38
CA GLY A 63 -2.70 0.55 0.38
C GLY A 63 -3.94 1.26 -0.16
N PHE A 64 -3.90 2.57 -0.44
CA PHE A 64 -5.01 3.27 -1.10
C PHE A 64 -5.24 2.76 -2.54
N ASP A 65 -4.17 2.28 -3.18
CA ASP A 65 -4.16 1.65 -4.50
C ASP A 65 -4.88 0.30 -4.51
N ALA A 66 -5.06 -0.36 -3.36
CA ALA A 66 -5.86 -1.58 -3.26
C ALA A 66 -7.33 -1.36 -3.66
N VAL A 67 -7.85 -0.14 -3.53
CA VAL A 67 -9.20 0.22 -3.99
C VAL A 67 -9.34 -0.03 -5.50
N SER A 68 -8.27 0.16 -6.28
CA SER A 68 -8.25 -0.12 -7.73
C SER A 68 -8.61 -1.58 -8.06
N THR A 69 -8.29 -2.52 -7.17
CA THR A 69 -8.52 -3.96 -7.39
C THR A 69 -9.98 -4.38 -7.29
N THR A 70 -10.84 -3.51 -6.73
CA THR A 70 -12.29 -3.71 -6.62
C THR A 70 -13.08 -2.86 -7.61
N ALA A 71 -12.41 -2.32 -8.64
CA ALA A 71 -13.07 -1.55 -9.70
C ALA A 71 -14.19 -2.36 -10.36
N GLU A 72 -13.97 -3.65 -10.63
CA GLU A 72 -14.95 -4.55 -11.26
C GLU A 72 -16.20 -4.81 -10.39
N GLU A 73 -16.07 -4.63 -9.07
CA GLU A 73 -17.15 -4.85 -8.10
C GLU A 73 -17.89 -3.55 -7.74
N THR A 74 -17.47 -2.42 -8.30
CA THR A 74 -18.01 -1.09 -8.00
C THR A 74 -19.13 -0.74 -8.99
N ARG A 75 -20.25 -0.23 -8.49
CA ARG A 75 -21.43 0.09 -9.33
C ARG A 75 -21.15 1.26 -10.30
N ASN A 76 -20.42 2.28 -9.86
CA ASN A 76 -19.99 3.39 -10.70
C ASN A 76 -18.48 3.66 -10.49
N PRO A 77 -17.60 2.83 -11.08
CA PRO A 77 -16.15 2.91 -10.85
C PRO A 77 -15.59 4.29 -11.20
N GLN A 78 -16.18 4.96 -12.19
CA GLN A 78 -15.73 6.25 -12.70
C GLN A 78 -15.80 7.37 -11.64
N ARG A 79 -16.74 7.29 -10.71
CA ARG A 79 -16.97 8.31 -9.66
C ARG A 79 -16.59 7.80 -8.28
N ASP A 80 -16.96 6.56 -7.95
CA ASP A 80 -16.83 6.03 -6.60
C ASP A 80 -15.36 5.73 -6.26
N MET A 81 -14.56 5.30 -7.24
CA MET A 81 -13.16 4.96 -7.03
C MET A 81 -12.29 6.19 -6.71
N PRO A 82 -12.33 7.30 -7.49
CA PRO A 82 -11.60 8.51 -7.13
C PRO A 82 -11.99 9.06 -5.75
N ILE A 83 -13.29 9.04 -5.42
CA ILE A 83 -13.79 9.51 -4.12
C ILE A 83 -13.24 8.61 -3.00
N GLY A 84 -13.30 7.29 -3.17
CA GLY A 84 -12.78 6.32 -2.20
C GLY A 84 -11.29 6.50 -1.93
N ILE A 85 -10.48 6.66 -2.98
CA ILE A 85 -9.02 6.86 -2.85
C ILE A 85 -8.72 8.18 -2.13
N ILE A 86 -9.31 9.30 -2.57
CA ILE A 86 -9.02 10.63 -2.00
C ILE A 86 -9.54 10.75 -0.57
N ALA A 87 -10.79 10.32 -0.32
CA ALA A 87 -11.38 10.41 1.01
C ALA A 87 -10.65 9.53 2.02
N SER A 88 -10.27 8.29 1.65
CA SER A 88 -9.51 7.42 2.53
C SER A 88 -8.14 8.01 2.86
N LEU A 89 -7.43 8.57 1.89
CA LEU A 89 -6.15 9.25 2.12
C LEU A 89 -6.26 10.45 3.05
N ILE A 90 -7.26 11.32 2.86
CA ILE A 90 -7.46 12.50 3.71
C ILE A 90 -7.77 12.08 5.16
N ILE A 91 -8.70 11.14 5.34
CA ILE A 91 -9.06 10.64 6.68
C ILE A 91 -7.83 10.00 7.35
N CYS A 92 -7.07 9.15 6.66
CA CYS A 92 -5.88 8.53 7.22
C CYS A 92 -4.80 9.57 7.56
N THR A 93 -4.59 10.57 6.70
CA THR A 93 -3.64 11.66 6.97
C THR A 93 -3.98 12.39 8.27
N LEU A 94 -5.26 12.77 8.45
CA LEU A 94 -5.70 13.45 9.66
C LEU A 94 -5.51 12.58 10.91
N LEU A 95 -5.91 11.31 10.84
CA LEU A 95 -5.74 10.39 11.97
C LEU A 95 -4.26 10.16 12.31
N TYR A 96 -3.38 10.03 11.31
CA TYR A 96 -1.94 9.86 11.53
C TYR A 96 -1.29 11.09 12.15
N VAL A 97 -1.61 12.30 11.67
CA VAL A 97 -1.09 13.55 12.24
C VAL A 97 -1.54 13.71 13.70
N LEU A 98 -2.82 13.48 13.98
CA LEU A 98 -3.36 13.55 15.35
C LEU A 98 -2.73 12.50 16.26
N MET A 99 -2.60 11.27 15.78
CA MET A 99 -1.99 10.18 16.55
C MET A 99 -0.51 10.46 16.85
N ALA A 100 0.26 10.97 15.88
CA ALA A 100 1.65 11.37 16.10
C ALA A 100 1.77 12.49 17.13
N ALA A 101 0.91 13.51 17.05
CA ALA A 101 0.88 14.62 18.01
C ALA A 101 0.56 14.15 19.44
N VAL A 102 -0.41 13.24 19.58
CA VAL A 102 -0.81 12.67 20.88
C VAL A 102 0.31 11.81 21.47
N ILE A 103 0.86 10.86 20.72
CA ILE A 103 1.89 9.93 21.22
C ILE A 103 3.17 10.67 21.63
N THR A 104 3.62 11.63 20.82
CA THR A 104 4.78 12.47 21.16
C THR A 104 4.50 13.45 22.30
N GLY A 105 3.23 13.81 22.53
CA GLY A 105 2.81 14.61 23.67
C GLY A 105 2.74 13.82 24.98
N MET A 106 2.42 12.52 24.92
CA MET A 106 2.31 11.67 26.11
C MET A 106 3.67 11.29 26.72
N ARG A 107 4.66 10.96 25.88
CA ARG A 107 6.03 10.65 26.33
C ARG A 107 7.04 11.26 25.38
N LYS A 108 8.22 11.57 25.91
CA LYS A 108 9.35 12.09 25.13
C LYS A 108 9.72 11.12 24.01
N TYR A 109 10.01 11.67 22.83
CA TYR A 109 10.32 10.92 21.60
C TYR A 109 11.42 9.85 21.79
N THR A 110 12.35 10.08 22.72
CA THR A 110 13.45 9.16 23.04
C THR A 110 13.00 7.80 23.56
N THR A 111 11.76 7.71 24.08
CA THR A 111 11.20 6.46 24.61
C THR A 111 10.79 5.49 23.50
N TYR A 112 10.57 6.00 22.28
CA TYR A 112 10.05 5.21 21.16
C TYR A 112 11.16 4.68 20.23
N PHE A 113 12.43 4.93 20.54
CA PHE A 113 13.54 4.48 19.69
C PHE A 113 13.62 2.96 19.64
N GLY A 114 13.52 2.42 18.43
CA GLY A 114 13.56 0.97 18.19
C GLY A 114 12.33 0.22 18.68
N ASP A 115 11.26 0.92 19.07
CA ASP A 115 10.04 0.29 19.57
C ASP A 115 9.01 0.09 18.43
N PRO A 116 8.76 -1.16 18.00
CA PRO A 116 7.77 -1.44 16.97
C PRO A 116 6.32 -1.22 17.44
N ALA A 117 6.08 -1.09 18.75
CA ALA A 117 4.77 -0.94 19.37
C ALA A 117 4.60 0.41 20.10
N ALA A 118 5.15 1.49 19.52
CA ALA A 118 5.17 2.83 20.13
C ALA A 118 3.82 3.31 20.69
N VAL A 119 2.69 2.98 20.04
CA VAL A 119 1.34 3.33 20.52
C VAL A 119 1.03 2.63 21.85
N ALA A 120 1.37 1.35 21.99
CA ALA A 120 1.14 0.59 23.22
C ALA A 120 2.05 1.12 24.35
N THR A 121 3.31 1.43 24.03
CA THR A 121 4.29 2.00 24.96
C THR A 121 3.91 3.40 25.44
N ALA A 122 3.24 4.20 24.61
CA ALA A 122 2.70 5.49 25.04
C ALA A 122 1.79 5.34 26.27
N PHE A 123 0.96 4.29 26.30
CA PHE A 123 0.06 3.96 27.41
C PHE A 123 0.69 3.07 28.49
N ALA A 124 2.01 2.88 28.49
CA ALA A 124 2.69 2.14 29.54
C ALA A 124 2.34 2.73 30.92
N GLY A 125 1.85 1.88 31.82
CA GLY A 125 1.27 2.27 33.12
C GLY A 125 -0.26 2.08 33.20
N ARG A 126 -0.95 1.85 32.08
CA ARG A 126 -2.38 1.50 32.04
C ARG A 126 -2.59 0.17 31.31
N ALA A 127 -2.44 -0.93 32.03
CA ALA A 127 -2.49 -2.29 31.46
C ALA A 127 -3.75 -2.57 30.62
N TRP A 128 -4.92 -2.07 31.06
CA TRP A 128 -6.18 -2.23 30.32
C TRP A 128 -6.17 -1.53 28.95
N ALA A 129 -5.61 -0.31 28.88
CA ALA A 129 -5.54 0.47 27.65
C ALA A 129 -4.49 -0.13 26.70
N GLN A 130 -3.35 -0.55 27.24
CA GLN A 130 -2.31 -1.23 26.48
C GLN A 130 -2.85 -2.54 25.85
N ALA A 131 -3.56 -3.37 26.62
CA ALA A 131 -4.16 -4.61 26.11
C ALA A 131 -5.19 -4.35 25.01
N LEU A 132 -6.05 -3.33 25.17
CA LEU A 132 -7.04 -2.95 24.16
C LEU A 132 -6.38 -2.51 22.86
N ILE A 133 -5.35 -1.66 22.94
CA ILE A 133 -4.62 -1.15 21.77
C ILE A 133 -3.85 -2.27 21.08
N SER A 134 -3.15 -3.13 21.82
CA SER A 134 -2.42 -4.26 21.27
C SER A 134 -3.37 -5.25 20.57
N ALA A 135 -4.51 -5.57 21.17
CA ALA A 135 -5.53 -6.42 20.54
C ALA A 135 -6.08 -5.79 19.25
N GLY A 136 -6.39 -4.50 19.29
CA GLY A 136 -6.86 -3.74 18.12
C GLY A 136 -5.82 -3.66 17.00
N ALA A 137 -4.56 -3.45 17.35
CA ALA A 137 -3.44 -3.41 16.40
C ALA A 137 -3.23 -4.78 15.73
N LEU A 138 -3.27 -5.88 16.49
CA LEU A 138 -3.16 -7.23 15.95
C LEU A 138 -4.27 -7.55 14.95
N ALA A 139 -5.52 -7.20 15.27
CA ALA A 139 -6.65 -7.36 14.36
C ALA A 139 -6.48 -6.49 13.11
N GLY A 140 -6.04 -5.25 13.27
CA GLY A 140 -5.81 -4.30 12.18
C GLY A 140 -4.70 -4.75 11.22
N ILE A 141 -3.54 -5.15 11.74
CA ILE A 141 -2.39 -5.60 10.94
C ILE A 141 -2.74 -6.89 10.20
N THR A 142 -3.44 -7.82 10.85
CA THR A 142 -3.90 -9.07 10.22
C THR A 142 -4.81 -8.78 9.03
N SER A 143 -5.71 -7.79 9.16
CA SER A 143 -6.57 -7.36 8.06
C SER A 143 -5.78 -6.80 6.89
N VAL A 144 -4.76 -5.97 7.15
CA VAL A 144 -3.92 -5.37 6.11
C VAL A 144 -3.12 -6.46 5.38
N LEU A 145 -2.58 -7.43 6.11
CA LEU A 145 -1.87 -8.58 5.55
C LEU A 145 -2.77 -9.38 4.60
N LEU A 146 -4.03 -9.61 4.96
CA LEU A 146 -4.99 -10.29 4.07
C LEU A 146 -5.22 -9.51 2.77
N VAL A 147 -5.34 -8.18 2.81
CA VAL A 147 -5.55 -7.35 1.62
C VAL A 147 -4.36 -7.43 0.67
N PHE A 148 -3.12 -7.32 1.20
CA PHE A 148 -1.92 -7.44 0.37
C PHE A 148 -1.74 -8.86 -0.20
N GLN A 149 -2.09 -9.91 0.56
CA GLN A 149 -2.04 -11.28 0.08
C GLN A 149 -3.09 -11.57 -1.00
N LEU A 150 -4.16 -10.77 -1.12
CA LEU A 150 -5.12 -10.84 -2.21
C LEU A 150 -4.64 -10.12 -3.47
N GLY A 151 -3.97 -8.97 -3.32
CA GLY A 151 -3.45 -8.18 -4.43
C GLY A 151 -2.29 -8.87 -5.16
N GLN A 152 -1.30 -9.36 -4.42
CA GLN A 152 -0.07 -9.90 -5.00
C GLN A 152 -0.30 -11.06 -6.00
N PRO A 153 -1.08 -12.11 -5.68
CA PRO A 153 -1.37 -13.20 -6.63
C PRO A 153 -2.05 -12.75 -7.92
N ARG A 154 -2.89 -11.69 -7.86
CA ARG A 154 -3.59 -11.14 -9.03
C ARG A 154 -2.61 -10.45 -9.99
N ILE A 155 -1.62 -9.73 -9.45
CA ILE A 155 -0.56 -9.10 -10.26
C ILE A 155 0.26 -10.18 -10.97
N PHE A 156 0.67 -11.24 -10.27
CA PHE A 156 1.36 -12.39 -10.87
C PHE A 156 0.54 -13.07 -11.97
N MET A 157 -0.76 -13.23 -11.74
CA MET A 157 -1.67 -13.84 -12.70
C MET A 157 -1.86 -12.96 -13.95
N ALA A 158 -1.97 -11.64 -13.80
CA ALA A 158 -2.02 -10.70 -14.92
C ALA A 158 -0.71 -10.75 -15.74
N MET A 159 0.45 -10.65 -15.09
CA MET A 159 1.75 -10.77 -15.76
C MET A 159 1.93 -12.11 -16.48
N ALA A 160 1.47 -13.21 -15.88
CA ALA A 160 1.52 -14.54 -16.52
C ALA A 160 0.53 -14.67 -17.69
N ARG A 161 -0.63 -14.00 -17.63
CA ARG A 161 -1.59 -13.93 -18.75
C ARG A 161 -1.00 -13.16 -19.94
N ASP A 162 -0.23 -12.11 -19.67
CA ASP A 162 0.45 -11.29 -20.69
C ASP A 162 1.70 -11.98 -21.28
N GLY A 163 2.11 -13.12 -20.69
CA GLY A 163 3.26 -13.91 -21.13
C GLY A 163 4.60 -13.42 -20.57
N LEU A 164 4.59 -12.44 -19.66
CA LEU A 164 5.79 -11.92 -19.00
C LEU A 164 6.34 -12.88 -17.94
N LEU A 165 5.51 -13.80 -17.45
CA LEU A 165 5.88 -14.88 -16.52
C LEU A 165 5.41 -16.25 -17.02
N PRO A 166 5.99 -17.36 -16.51
CA PRO A 166 5.54 -18.72 -16.84
C PRO A 166 4.03 -18.91 -16.61
N GLN A 167 3.34 -19.53 -17.59
CA GLN A 167 1.89 -19.78 -17.51
C GLN A 167 1.47 -20.65 -16.32
N TYR A 168 2.42 -21.33 -15.68
CA TYR A 168 2.22 -22.02 -14.41
C TYR A 168 1.59 -21.11 -13.33
N PHE A 169 2.00 -19.84 -13.26
CA PHE A 169 1.46 -18.86 -12.31
C PHE A 169 0.05 -18.35 -12.66
N ALA A 170 -0.46 -18.65 -13.86
CA ALA A 170 -1.82 -18.33 -14.27
C ALA A 170 -2.84 -19.45 -13.95
N ARG A 171 -2.40 -20.61 -13.41
CA ARG A 171 -3.32 -21.71 -13.09
C ARG A 171 -4.23 -21.38 -11.92
N ILE A 172 -5.53 -21.59 -12.13
CA ILE A 172 -6.59 -21.27 -11.19
C ILE A 172 -7.19 -22.58 -10.64
N HIS A 173 -7.58 -22.61 -9.36
CA HIS A 173 -8.23 -23.76 -8.76
C HIS A 173 -9.63 -24.01 -9.39
N PRO A 174 -9.95 -25.24 -9.84
CA PRO A 174 -11.18 -25.51 -10.61
C PRO A 174 -12.48 -25.28 -9.84
N ARG A 175 -12.48 -25.48 -8.52
CA ARG A 175 -13.68 -25.31 -7.67
C ARG A 175 -13.86 -23.91 -7.08
N PHE A 176 -12.76 -23.19 -6.82
CA PHE A 176 -12.77 -21.92 -6.07
C PHE A 176 -12.40 -20.71 -6.93
N ARG A 177 -11.94 -20.95 -8.17
CA ARG A 177 -11.50 -19.91 -9.10
C ARG A 177 -10.46 -18.93 -8.52
N THR A 178 -9.67 -19.38 -7.54
CA THR A 178 -8.57 -18.63 -6.92
C THR A 178 -7.19 -19.11 -7.39
N PRO A 179 -6.20 -18.22 -7.49
CA PRO A 179 -4.84 -18.56 -7.92
C PRO A 179 -4.05 -19.19 -6.75
N HIS A 180 -4.42 -20.42 -6.38
CA HIS A 180 -3.87 -21.12 -5.21
C HIS A 180 -2.34 -21.30 -5.23
N ILE A 181 -1.75 -21.54 -6.40
CA ILE A 181 -0.31 -21.79 -6.54
C ILE A 181 0.49 -20.52 -6.21
N THR A 182 0.12 -19.38 -6.78
CA THR A 182 0.80 -18.11 -6.51
C THR A 182 0.60 -17.70 -5.06
N THR A 183 -0.59 -17.89 -4.48
CA THR A 183 -0.84 -17.57 -3.06
C THR A 183 0.04 -18.39 -2.11
N ILE A 184 0.22 -19.69 -2.36
CA ILE A 184 1.08 -20.55 -1.52
C ILE A 184 2.54 -20.14 -1.69
N TRP A 185 3.01 -19.98 -2.92
CA TRP A 185 4.40 -19.59 -3.19
C TRP A 185 4.75 -18.24 -2.58
N THR A 186 3.91 -17.22 -2.78
CA THR A 186 4.15 -15.90 -2.21
C THR A 186 4.01 -15.91 -0.70
N GLY A 187 3.06 -16.67 -0.13
CA GLY A 187 2.89 -16.80 1.31
C GLY A 187 4.09 -17.46 2.00
N VAL A 188 4.63 -18.54 1.43
CA VAL A 188 5.83 -19.21 1.95
C VAL A 188 7.05 -18.29 1.83
N PHE A 189 7.19 -17.60 0.69
CA PHE A 189 8.30 -16.66 0.48
C PHE A 189 8.25 -15.48 1.45
N VAL A 190 7.08 -14.82 1.58
CA VAL A 190 6.87 -13.71 2.52
C VAL A 190 7.06 -14.18 3.96
N GLY A 191 6.53 -15.36 4.34
CA GLY A 191 6.73 -15.93 5.66
C GLY A 191 8.19 -16.23 5.98
N GLY A 192 8.95 -16.76 5.02
CA GLY A 192 10.38 -17.01 5.17
C GLY A 192 11.19 -15.72 5.33
N VAL A 193 10.91 -14.70 4.51
CA VAL A 193 11.58 -13.39 4.59
C VAL A 193 11.21 -12.67 5.90
N ALA A 194 9.94 -12.69 6.30
CA ALA A 194 9.47 -12.06 7.53
C ALA A 194 10.06 -12.71 8.80
N ALA A 195 10.52 -13.96 8.73
CA ALA A 195 11.17 -14.63 9.86
C ALA A 195 12.63 -14.20 10.08
N VAL A 196 13.30 -13.64 9.06
CA VAL A 196 14.75 -13.38 9.09
C VAL A 196 15.14 -11.92 8.85
N VAL A 197 14.21 -11.08 8.37
CA VAL A 197 14.48 -9.67 8.05
C VAL A 197 13.74 -8.73 8.98
N ASP A 198 14.44 -7.70 9.46
CA ASP A 198 13.86 -6.64 10.28
C ASP A 198 12.80 -5.82 9.53
N ILE A 199 11.77 -5.38 10.26
CA ILE A 199 10.65 -4.63 9.71
C ILE A 199 11.06 -3.27 9.13
N GLY A 200 12.08 -2.61 9.71
CA GLY A 200 12.61 -1.34 9.20
C GLY A 200 13.23 -1.50 7.82
N SER A 201 14.07 -2.54 7.65
CA SER A 201 14.65 -2.88 6.34
C SER A 201 13.58 -3.22 5.30
N LEU A 202 12.53 -3.94 5.68
CA LEU A 202 11.41 -4.26 4.78
C LEU A 202 10.57 -3.03 4.43
N ALA A 203 10.36 -2.12 5.38
CA ALA A 203 9.65 -0.86 5.15
C ALA A 203 10.42 0.02 4.17
N ASP A 204 11.73 0.19 4.34
CA ASP A 204 12.57 0.97 3.42
C ASP A 204 12.55 0.41 1.98
N LEU A 205 12.65 -0.91 1.84
CA LEU A 205 12.55 -1.59 0.54
C LEU A 205 11.17 -1.44 -0.10
N THR A 206 10.11 -1.49 0.69
CA THR A 206 8.75 -1.28 0.21
C THR A 206 8.54 0.17 -0.22
N ASN A 207 9.09 1.13 0.53
CA ASN A 207 8.99 2.55 0.26
C ASN A 207 9.69 2.93 -1.05
N ILE A 208 10.94 2.50 -1.29
CA ILE A 208 11.64 2.83 -2.54
C ILE A 208 10.90 2.29 -3.77
N GLY A 209 10.39 1.05 -3.70
CA GLY A 209 9.67 0.43 -4.80
C GLY A 209 8.34 1.13 -5.10
N THR A 210 7.59 1.48 -4.05
CA THR A 210 6.28 2.13 -4.18
C THR A 210 6.43 3.59 -4.64
N LEU A 211 7.40 4.33 -4.11
CA LEU A 211 7.71 5.69 -4.56
C LEU A 211 8.11 5.69 -6.04
N PHE A 212 8.93 4.72 -6.47
CA PHE A 212 9.29 4.57 -7.88
C PHE A 212 8.05 4.26 -8.75
N ALA A 213 7.17 3.36 -8.31
CA ALA A 213 5.92 3.09 -9.01
C ALA A 213 5.03 4.35 -9.12
N PHE A 214 4.95 5.18 -8.07
CA PHE A 214 4.19 6.43 -8.11
C PHE A 214 4.81 7.46 -9.05
N ILE A 215 6.14 7.55 -9.15
CA ILE A 215 6.81 8.35 -10.18
C ILE A 215 6.38 7.90 -11.57
N LEU A 216 6.39 6.59 -11.84
CA LEU A 216 5.95 6.04 -13.13
C LEU A 216 4.48 6.35 -13.42
N VAL A 217 3.59 6.25 -12.43
CA VAL A 217 2.16 6.61 -12.58
C VAL A 217 2.01 8.10 -12.87
N CYS A 218 2.69 8.99 -12.14
CA CYS A 218 2.65 10.43 -12.38
C CYS A 218 3.16 10.80 -13.78
N LEU A 219 4.27 10.20 -14.21
CA LEU A 219 4.79 10.37 -15.57
C LEU A 219 3.81 9.81 -16.61
N GLY A 220 3.21 8.65 -16.34
CA GLY A 220 2.19 8.03 -17.17
C GLY A 220 0.98 8.94 -17.39
N VAL A 221 0.52 9.65 -16.37
CA VAL A 221 -0.56 10.65 -16.50
C VAL A 221 -0.16 11.81 -17.40
N ILE A 222 1.09 12.29 -17.33
CA ILE A 222 1.60 13.36 -18.20
C ILE A 222 1.69 12.88 -19.65
N ILE A 223 2.20 11.66 -19.87
CA ILE A 223 2.37 11.06 -21.20
C ILE A 223 1.01 10.77 -21.84
N LEU A 224 0.10 10.10 -21.11
CA LEU A 224 -1.23 9.74 -21.59
C LEU A 224 -2.04 10.98 -22.00
N ARG A 225 -1.80 12.12 -21.34
CA ARG A 225 -2.41 13.40 -21.73
C ARG A 225 -1.99 13.91 -23.10
N ARG A 226 -0.77 13.58 -23.55
CA ARG A 226 -0.24 13.95 -24.87
C ARG A 226 -0.55 12.90 -25.93
N THR A 227 -0.39 11.62 -25.60
CA THR A 227 -0.53 10.53 -26.57
C THR A 227 -1.99 10.19 -26.90
N ASP A 228 -2.88 10.23 -25.90
CA ASP A 228 -4.31 9.92 -26.08
C ASP A 228 -5.19 11.01 -25.46
N ALA A 229 -5.21 12.16 -26.15
CA ALA A 229 -5.89 13.37 -25.69
C ALA A 229 -7.42 13.23 -25.68
N ASN A 230 -8.00 12.42 -26.57
CA ASN A 230 -9.44 12.33 -26.81
C ASN A 230 -10.15 11.29 -25.94
N ARG A 231 -9.41 10.46 -25.19
CA ARG A 231 -10.01 9.47 -24.28
C ARG A 231 -10.97 10.12 -23.28
N PRO A 232 -12.18 9.57 -23.07
CA PRO A 232 -13.10 10.06 -22.05
C PRO A 232 -12.47 9.87 -20.66
N ARG A 233 -12.42 10.95 -19.87
CA ARG A 233 -11.81 10.98 -18.53
C ARG A 233 -12.85 11.43 -17.51
N PRO A 234 -13.50 10.49 -16.80
CA PRO A 234 -14.52 10.82 -15.82
C PRO A 234 -13.98 11.60 -14.61
N PHE A 235 -12.73 11.31 -14.21
CA PHE A 235 -11.97 12.10 -13.26
C PHE A 235 -10.74 12.71 -13.96
N ARG A 236 -10.49 14.00 -13.68
CA ARG A 236 -9.33 14.72 -14.20
C ARG A 236 -8.54 15.30 -13.05
N VAL A 237 -7.26 14.98 -12.98
CA VAL A 237 -6.33 15.59 -12.01
C VAL A 237 -6.34 17.12 -12.20
N PRO A 238 -6.59 17.90 -11.13
CA PRO A 238 -6.51 19.36 -11.16
C PRO A 238 -5.11 19.85 -11.56
N MET A 239 -5.01 21.00 -12.21
CA MET A 239 -3.72 21.66 -12.53
C MET A 239 -2.66 20.76 -13.19
N SER A 240 -3.08 19.83 -14.04
CA SER A 240 -2.13 19.03 -14.83
C SER A 240 -1.54 19.86 -15.97
N PRO A 241 -0.22 19.78 -16.26
CA PRO A 241 0.76 18.80 -15.79
C PRO A 241 1.50 19.15 -14.48
N VAL A 242 1.24 20.32 -13.88
CA VAL A 242 1.96 20.79 -12.68
C VAL A 242 1.76 19.83 -11.51
N PHE A 243 0.53 19.37 -11.26
CA PHE A 243 0.23 18.50 -10.12
C PHE A 243 0.91 17.12 -10.21
N PRO A 244 0.84 16.37 -11.34
CA PRO A 244 1.64 15.16 -11.51
C PRO A 244 3.15 15.40 -11.43
N PHE A 245 3.64 16.52 -11.94
CA PHE A 245 5.07 16.85 -11.87
C PHE A 245 5.54 17.08 -10.42
N LEU A 246 4.75 17.80 -9.61
CA LEU A 246 5.01 17.93 -8.18
C LEU A 246 5.05 16.55 -7.50
N GLY A 247 4.14 15.64 -7.87
CA GLY A 247 4.14 14.26 -7.39
C GLY A 247 5.47 13.54 -7.66
N VAL A 248 6.01 13.68 -8.88
CA VAL A 248 7.33 13.14 -9.24
C VAL A 248 8.43 13.75 -8.34
N VAL A 249 8.43 15.07 -8.17
CA VAL A 249 9.44 15.76 -7.36
C VAL A 249 9.38 15.31 -5.90
N PHE A 250 8.20 15.28 -5.27
CA PHE A 250 8.06 14.85 -3.87
C PHE A 250 8.46 13.38 -3.69
N CYS A 251 8.02 12.49 -4.58
CA CYS A 251 8.41 11.08 -4.48
C CYS A 251 9.93 10.91 -4.64
N PHE A 252 10.54 11.62 -5.59
CA PHE A 252 11.97 11.56 -5.82
C PHE A 252 12.77 12.09 -4.61
N VAL A 253 12.34 13.22 -4.03
CA VAL A 253 12.97 13.78 -2.82
C VAL A 253 12.88 12.81 -1.64
N LEU A 254 11.75 12.12 -1.45
CA LEU A 254 11.63 11.09 -0.41
C LEU A 254 12.53 9.88 -0.69
N MET A 255 12.66 9.46 -1.95
CA MET A 255 13.60 8.39 -2.33
C MET A 255 15.06 8.75 -2.03
N LEU A 256 15.46 10.01 -2.23
CA LEU A 256 16.80 10.48 -1.88
C LEU A 256 17.06 10.48 -0.36
N SER A 257 16.00 10.46 0.45
CA SER A 257 16.10 10.42 1.91
C SER A 257 16.23 9.00 2.47
N LEU A 258 16.18 7.96 1.61
CA LEU A 258 16.35 6.55 2.01
C LEU A 258 17.83 6.13 2.05
N PRO A 259 18.20 5.13 2.87
CA PRO A 259 19.57 4.64 2.96
C PRO A 259 20.14 4.13 1.62
N LEU A 260 21.46 4.25 1.44
CA LEU A 260 22.15 3.79 0.23
C LEU A 260 21.98 2.27 0.00
N GLU A 261 21.91 1.48 1.08
CA GLU A 261 21.63 0.05 0.99
C GLU A 261 20.32 -0.26 0.28
N THR A 262 19.29 0.56 0.51
CA THR A 262 17.97 0.44 -0.12
C THR A 262 18.06 0.65 -1.62
N TRP A 263 18.88 1.62 -2.06
CA TRP A 263 19.15 1.86 -3.48
C TRP A 263 19.87 0.69 -4.15
N ILE A 264 20.89 0.13 -3.50
CA ILE A 264 21.63 -1.03 -4.03
C ILE A 264 20.67 -2.21 -4.20
N ARG A 265 19.91 -2.55 -3.16
CA ARG A 265 18.93 -3.64 -3.19
C ARG A 265 17.86 -3.43 -4.27
N PHE A 266 17.38 -2.18 -4.43
CA PHE A 266 16.43 -1.81 -5.48
C PHE A 266 16.99 -2.02 -6.89
N PHE A 267 18.19 -1.54 -7.18
CA PHE A 267 18.81 -1.72 -8.50
C PHE A 267 19.17 -3.16 -8.80
N VAL A 268 19.61 -3.93 -7.80
CA VAL A 268 19.85 -5.37 -7.94
C VAL A 268 18.55 -6.08 -8.31
N TRP A 269 17.45 -5.79 -7.61
CA TRP A 269 16.14 -6.39 -7.91
C TRP A 269 15.62 -6.00 -9.29
N LEU A 270 15.77 -4.73 -9.68
CA LEU A 270 15.41 -4.23 -11.00
C LEU A 270 16.25 -4.92 -12.10
N GLY A 271 17.55 -5.11 -11.85
CA GLY A 271 18.45 -5.85 -12.73
C GLY A 271 18.02 -7.30 -12.92
N ILE A 272 17.64 -7.99 -11.84
CA ILE A 272 17.08 -9.35 -11.90
C ILE A 272 15.79 -9.36 -12.73
N GLY A 273 14.88 -8.40 -12.50
CA GLY A 273 13.63 -8.27 -13.25
C GLY A 273 13.86 -8.04 -14.75
N LEU A 274 14.80 -7.16 -15.10
CA LEU A 274 15.21 -6.92 -16.49
C LEU A 274 15.83 -8.17 -17.12
N LEU A 275 16.66 -8.90 -16.38
CA LEU A 275 17.27 -10.14 -16.88
C LEU A 275 16.20 -11.20 -17.17
N ILE A 276 15.21 -11.37 -16.28
CA ILE A 276 14.05 -12.25 -16.53
C ILE A 276 13.26 -11.75 -17.75
N TYR A 277 13.03 -10.45 -17.87
CA TYR A 277 12.34 -9.86 -19.01
C TYR A 277 13.07 -10.14 -20.34
N PHE A 278 14.38 -9.91 -20.41
CA PHE A 278 15.16 -10.14 -21.63
C PHE A 278 15.28 -11.63 -21.98
N LEU A 279 15.51 -12.50 -21.00
CA LEU A 279 15.68 -13.95 -21.25
C LEU A 279 14.36 -14.66 -21.56
N TYR A 280 13.29 -14.32 -20.84
CA TYR A 280 12.01 -15.01 -20.93
C TYR A 280 10.90 -14.14 -21.55
N GLY A 281 10.71 -12.93 -21.01
CA GLY A 281 9.61 -12.03 -21.35
C GLY A 281 9.62 -11.59 -22.82
N THR A 282 10.77 -11.28 -23.42
CA THR A 282 10.85 -10.84 -24.83
C THR A 282 10.47 -11.95 -25.81
N SER A 283 10.69 -13.22 -25.45
CA SER A 283 10.40 -14.38 -26.28
C SER A 283 8.95 -14.87 -26.14
N HIS A 284 8.30 -14.61 -24.99
CA HIS A 284 6.96 -15.12 -24.66
C HIS A 284 5.89 -14.03 -24.52
N SER A 285 6.25 -12.75 -24.65
CA SER A 285 5.31 -11.63 -24.58
C SER A 285 4.31 -11.70 -25.73
N LYS A 286 3.02 -11.78 -25.37
CA LYS A 286 1.93 -11.88 -26.35
C LYS A 286 1.77 -10.60 -27.16
N LEU A 287 2.11 -9.45 -26.56
CA LEU A 287 2.14 -8.14 -27.20
C LEU A 287 3.10 -8.10 -28.41
N ARG A 288 4.24 -8.80 -28.33
CA ARG A 288 5.21 -8.92 -29.44
C ARG A 288 4.74 -9.89 -30.52
N SER A 289 4.01 -10.93 -30.14
CA SER A 289 3.51 -11.95 -31.08
C SER A 289 2.28 -11.50 -31.91
N GLY A 290 1.75 -10.30 -31.67
CA GLY A 290 0.55 -9.80 -32.36
C GLY A 290 -0.72 -10.59 -32.07
N ILE A 291 -0.67 -11.49 -31.07
CA ILE A 291 -1.86 -12.19 -30.57
C ILE A 291 -2.59 -11.19 -29.71
N ASP A 292 -3.66 -10.62 -30.27
CA ASP A 292 -4.63 -9.83 -29.55
C ASP A 292 -5.15 -10.69 -28.38
N THR A 293 -4.67 -10.41 -27.17
CA THR A 293 -5.25 -10.97 -25.96
C THR A 293 -6.60 -10.28 -25.80
N GLY A 294 -7.60 -10.77 -26.54
CA GLY A 294 -8.89 -10.11 -26.67
C GLY A 294 -9.48 -9.65 -25.33
N ILE A 295 -10.16 -8.50 -25.44
CA ILE A 295 -10.96 -7.75 -24.46
C ILE A 295 -10.17 -7.28 -23.22
N THR A 296 -9.29 -6.30 -23.44
CA THR A 296 -8.85 -5.39 -22.39
C THR A 296 -10.04 -4.54 -21.90
N GLU A 297 -10.28 -4.57 -20.58
CA GLU A 297 -10.99 -3.57 -19.76
C GLU A 297 -12.49 -3.21 -20.01
N ASP A 298 -13.13 -3.47 -21.17
CA ASP A 298 -14.42 -2.83 -21.49
C ASP A 298 -15.69 -3.72 -21.52
N GLN A 299 -15.66 -4.96 -21.00
CA GLN A 299 -16.90 -5.67 -20.67
C GLN A 299 -17.02 -5.92 -19.16
N PRO A 300 -18.11 -5.46 -18.51
CA PRO A 300 -18.36 -5.83 -17.13
C PRO A 300 -18.46 -7.36 -17.05
N PRO A 301 -18.00 -7.98 -15.94
CA PRO A 301 -18.17 -9.41 -15.74
C PRO A 301 -19.64 -9.77 -15.99
N PRO A 302 -19.92 -10.94 -16.60
CA PRO A 302 -21.29 -11.33 -16.91
C PRO A 302 -22.11 -11.15 -15.65
N LEU A 303 -23.09 -10.23 -15.72
CA LEU A 303 -24.02 -9.98 -14.64
C LEU A 303 -24.51 -11.35 -14.18
N ILE A 304 -24.18 -11.69 -12.94
CA ILE A 304 -24.69 -12.89 -12.29
C ILE A 304 -26.21 -12.69 -12.26
N LYS A 305 -26.89 -13.20 -13.28
CA LYS A 305 -28.30 -13.49 -13.19
C LYS A 305 -28.39 -14.71 -12.25
N THR A 306 -29.16 -14.49 -11.20
CA THR A 306 -29.57 -15.39 -10.10
C THR A 306 -28.52 -15.68 -9.04
#